data_AF-A0AAP9XYV7-F1
#
_entry.id   AF-A0AAP9XYV7-F1
#
_cell.length_a   1.000
_cell.length_b   1.000
_cell.length_c   1.000
_cell.angle_alpha   90.00
_cell.angle_beta   90.00
_cell.angle_gamma   90.00
#
_symmetry.space_group_name_H-M   'P 1'
#
loop_
_entity.id
_entity.type
_entity.pdbx_description
1 polymer ?
#
loop_
_entity_poly.entity_id
_entity_poly.type
_entity_poly.pdbx_seq_one_letter_code
_entity_poly.pdbx_strand_id
1 'polypeptide(L)'
;MTKTKSGSRLTAVVLAAAALGMLGQGAAHAEQYQSGATRWDIKGGKLMMVAGVLDDNSRLHYLNYAFYVQAGDNTLYLAPIVDDPKKLNDYRLNFSTFNGGGEILTDAVVAVKGANTYLVTAHKDAVHGYNRPAAVTTRTYRLTEGDEAQWRWYFAPIAQGAYSEQQNYTVERALAETAKALH
;
A
#
# COMPACT_ATOMS: atom_id res chain seq x y z
N MET A 1 3.58 17.05 70.73
CA MET A 1 2.79 16.88 69.48
C MET A 1 3.69 17.32 68.35
N THR A 2 4.20 16.44 67.50
CA THR A 2 3.51 16.05 66.25
C THR A 2 4.19 14.79 65.67
N LYS A 3 3.36 13.84 65.23
CA LYS A 3 3.75 12.64 64.49
C LYS A 3 3.87 13.00 63.01
N THR A 4 5.00 12.73 62.37
CA THR A 4 5.13 12.75 60.92
C THR A 4 5.02 11.32 60.39
N LYS A 5 3.84 10.97 59.86
CA LYS A 5 3.62 9.79 59.03
C LYS A 5 3.88 10.20 57.58
N SER A 6 4.87 9.61 56.92
CA SER A 6 5.02 9.71 55.47
C SER A 6 4.42 8.45 54.84
N GLY A 7 3.33 8.65 54.11
CA GLY A 7 2.51 7.63 53.48
C GLY A 7 3.08 7.04 52.20
N SER A 8 2.42 5.95 51.81
CA SER A 8 2.61 5.06 50.68
C SER A 8 2.91 5.74 49.34
N ARG A 9 3.87 5.15 48.61
CA ARG A 9 4.16 5.47 47.21
C ARG A 9 2.99 4.97 46.35
N LEU A 10 2.25 5.90 45.75
CA LEU A 10 1.30 5.65 44.68
C LEU A 10 2.07 5.41 43.38
N THR A 11 1.88 4.22 42.81
CA THR A 11 2.35 3.81 41.50
C THR A 11 1.65 4.66 40.43
N ALA A 12 2.40 5.49 39.70
CA ALA A 12 1.87 6.23 38.56
C ALA A 12 1.72 5.28 37.36
N VAL A 13 0.48 4.97 36.99
CA VAL A 13 0.14 4.33 35.71
C VAL A 13 0.24 5.40 34.63
N VAL A 14 1.20 5.25 33.72
CA VAL A 14 1.29 6.07 32.51
C VAL A 14 0.25 5.56 31.52
N LEU A 15 -0.84 6.31 31.35
CA LEU A 15 -1.81 6.12 30.26
C LEU A 15 -1.15 6.58 28.95
N ALA A 16 -0.78 5.60 28.10
CA ALA A 16 -0.38 5.87 26.72
C ALA A 16 -1.63 6.25 25.90
N ALA A 17 -1.86 7.55 25.74
CA ALA A 17 -2.78 8.09 24.75
C ALA A 17 -2.00 8.33 23.44
N ALA A 18 -2.19 7.48 22.44
CA ALA A 18 -1.71 7.71 21.08
C ALA A 18 -2.86 7.58 20.08
N ALA A 19 -3.43 8.75 19.77
CA ALA A 19 -4.06 9.16 18.52
C ALA A 19 -4.70 8.07 17.63
N LEU A 20 -5.97 7.74 17.88
CA LEU A 20 -6.87 7.46 16.76
C LEU A 20 -7.28 8.81 16.17
N GLY A 21 -6.68 9.16 15.04
CA GLY A 21 -7.13 10.27 14.22
C GLY A 21 -8.62 10.12 13.92
N MET A 22 -9.40 11.12 14.34
CA MET A 22 -10.80 11.23 14.00
C MET A 22 -10.93 11.35 12.48
N LEU A 23 -11.57 10.36 11.86
CA LEU A 23 -12.04 10.45 10.48
C LEU A 23 -13.14 11.51 10.43
N GLY A 24 -12.75 12.73 10.06
CA GLY A 24 -13.68 13.78 9.70
C GLY A 24 -14.48 13.38 8.47
N GLN A 25 -15.80 13.48 8.56
CA GLN A 25 -16.72 13.29 7.45
C GLN A 25 -16.56 14.48 6.48
N GLY A 26 -15.77 14.28 5.44
CA GLY A 26 -15.73 15.09 4.24
C GLY A 26 -15.50 14.14 3.07
N ALA A 27 -16.30 14.26 2.01
CA ALA A 27 -16.11 13.51 0.78
C ALA A 27 -14.76 13.92 0.16
N ALA A 28 -13.72 13.15 0.47
CA ALA A 28 -12.39 13.32 -0.05
C ALA A 28 -12.00 11.99 -0.71
N HIS A 29 -11.76 12.02 -2.01
CA HIS A 29 -11.11 10.93 -2.73
C HIS A 29 -9.75 10.70 -2.07
N ALA A 30 -9.65 9.67 -1.23
CA ALA A 30 -8.41 9.31 -0.57
C ALA A 30 -7.89 8.06 -1.26
N GLU A 31 -7.12 8.26 -2.32
CA GLU A 31 -6.15 7.24 -2.76
C GLU A 31 -5.33 6.80 -1.53
N GLN A 32 -4.80 5.57 -1.55
CA GLN A 32 -4.01 5.06 -0.43
C GLN A 32 -2.83 5.98 -0.08
N TYR A 33 -2.35 6.76 -1.05
CA TYR A 33 -1.22 7.66 -0.91
C TYR A 33 -1.51 9.03 -1.50
N GLN A 34 -0.80 10.03 -0.98
CA GLN A 34 -0.70 11.35 -1.61
C GLN A 34 0.54 11.41 -2.50
N SER A 35 0.59 12.37 -3.42
CA SER A 35 1.81 12.62 -4.20
C SER A 35 3.00 12.91 -3.28
N GLY A 36 4.16 12.35 -3.63
CA GLY A 36 5.39 12.47 -2.83
C GLY A 36 6.09 11.12 -2.68
N ALA A 37 6.96 11.03 -1.67
CA ALA A 37 7.72 9.82 -1.38
C ALA A 37 7.29 9.21 -0.04
N THR A 38 6.78 7.98 -0.08
CA THR A 38 6.48 7.17 1.11
C THR A 38 7.58 6.14 1.30
N ARG A 39 7.98 5.89 2.56
CA ARG A 39 9.08 4.99 2.88
C ARG A 39 8.68 3.99 3.95
N TRP A 40 9.21 2.77 3.82
CA TRP A 40 9.06 1.70 4.80
C TRP A 40 10.42 1.06 5.08
N ASP A 41 10.68 0.78 6.35
CA ASP A 41 11.80 -0.09 6.71
C ASP A 41 11.47 -1.53 6.30
N ILE A 42 12.40 -2.18 5.62
CA ILE A 42 12.26 -3.55 5.13
C ILE A 42 13.49 -4.37 5.51
N LYS A 43 13.43 -5.69 5.35
CA LYS A 43 14.63 -6.52 5.43
C LYS A 43 15.61 -6.11 4.32
N GLY A 44 16.83 -5.72 4.69
CA GLY A 44 17.90 -5.37 3.74
C GLY A 44 17.98 -3.89 3.34
N GLY A 45 17.09 -3.03 3.85
CA GLY A 45 17.16 -1.59 3.56
C GLY A 45 15.83 -0.86 3.77
N LYS A 46 15.53 0.10 2.90
CA LYS A 46 14.28 0.86 2.89
C LYS A 46 13.60 0.76 1.53
N LEU A 47 12.33 0.36 1.53
CA LEU A 47 11.47 0.52 0.36
C LEU A 47 11.00 1.97 0.30
N MET A 48 11.06 2.58 -0.87
CA MET A 48 10.52 3.88 -1.18
C MET A 48 9.56 3.76 -2.35
N MET A 49 8.34 4.27 -2.18
CA MET A 49 7.41 4.49 -3.27
C MET A 49 7.37 5.98 -3.55
N VAL A 50 7.56 6.38 -4.81
CA VAL A 50 7.35 7.74 -5.28
C VAL A 50 6.03 7.76 -6.04
N ALA A 51 5.06 8.52 -5.52
CA ALA A 51 3.78 8.79 -6.15
C ALA A 51 3.84 10.12 -6.89
N GLY A 52 3.98 10.06 -8.22
CA GLY A 52 3.89 11.23 -9.10
C GLY A 52 2.45 11.44 -9.56
N VAL A 53 2.03 12.70 -9.73
CA VAL A 53 0.76 13.00 -10.39
C VAL A 53 0.95 12.86 -11.90
N LEU A 54 0.11 12.04 -12.53
CA LEU A 54 -0.06 12.04 -13.98
C LEU A 54 -1.32 12.84 -14.29
N ASP A 55 -1.13 14.02 -14.88
CA ASP A 55 -2.21 14.97 -15.18
C ASP A 55 -2.34 15.11 -16.70
N ASP A 56 -3.53 14.86 -17.23
CA ASP A 56 -3.88 15.07 -18.63
C ASP A 56 -4.70 16.36 -18.85
N ASN A 57 -4.78 17.22 -17.84
CA ASN A 57 -5.65 18.41 -17.74
C ASN A 57 -7.15 18.08 -17.88
N SER A 58 -7.55 16.84 -17.61
CA SER A 58 -8.95 16.42 -17.54
C SER A 58 -9.46 16.41 -16.08
N ARG A 59 -10.70 15.95 -15.85
CA ARG A 59 -11.26 15.77 -14.49
C ARG A 59 -10.70 14.53 -13.77
N LEU A 60 -9.88 13.71 -14.42
CA LEU A 60 -9.38 12.44 -13.89
C LEU A 60 -8.04 12.68 -13.18
N HIS A 61 -7.87 12.08 -12.01
CA HIS A 61 -6.65 12.21 -11.22
C HIS A 61 -5.95 10.86 -11.16
N TYR A 62 -4.70 10.82 -11.59
CA TYR A 62 -3.90 9.61 -11.61
C TYR A 62 -2.66 9.85 -10.76
N LEU A 63 -2.37 8.90 -9.87
CA LEU A 63 -1.04 8.72 -9.33
C LEU A 63 -0.32 7.61 -10.08
N ASN A 64 0.97 7.83 -10.29
CA ASN A 64 1.88 6.84 -10.82
C ASN A 64 2.90 6.50 -9.74
N TYR A 65 2.87 5.25 -9.28
CA TYR A 65 3.73 4.73 -8.24
C TYR A 65 4.96 4.07 -8.86
N ALA A 66 6.14 4.59 -8.58
CA ALA A 66 7.42 3.96 -8.87
C ALA A 66 8.09 3.49 -7.57
N PHE A 67 8.68 2.30 -7.59
CA PHE A 67 9.21 1.66 -6.39
C PHE A 67 10.73 1.56 -6.47
N TYR A 68 11.39 1.87 -5.36
CA TYR A 68 12.83 1.84 -5.21
C TYR A 68 13.22 1.20 -3.88
N VAL A 69 14.33 0.49 -3.85
CA VAL A 69 14.94 -0.01 -2.62
C VAL A 69 16.27 0.68 -2.41
N GLN A 70 16.39 1.40 -1.29
CA GLN A 70 17.68 1.87 -0.80
C GLN A 70 18.29 0.75 0.04
N ALA A 71 19.29 0.06 -0.51
CA ALA A 71 19.96 -1.05 0.17
C ALA A 71 20.98 -0.55 1.22
N GLY A 72 21.58 -1.48 1.97
CA GLY A 72 22.55 -1.14 3.03
C GLY A 72 23.82 -0.42 2.56
N ASP A 73 24.15 -0.49 1.27
CA ASP A 73 25.24 0.24 0.62
C ASP A 73 24.84 1.67 0.19
N ASN A 74 23.62 2.10 0.53
CA ASN A 74 22.96 3.34 0.11
C ASN A 74 22.68 3.45 -1.40
N THR A 75 22.92 2.41 -2.19
CA THR A 75 22.52 2.39 -3.60
C THR A 75 21.00 2.35 -3.68
N LEU A 76 20.44 3.18 -4.56
CA LEU A 76 19.01 3.21 -4.85
C LEU A 76 18.72 2.33 -6.07
N TYR A 77 18.14 1.16 -5.83
CA TYR A 77 17.73 0.23 -6.87
C TYR A 77 16.29 0.49 -7.26
N LEU A 78 15.99 0.57 -8.55
CA LEU A 78 14.60 0.49 -9.03
C LEU A 78 14.08 -0.94 -8.78
N ALA A 79 12.84 -1.06 -8.32
CA ALA A 79 12.18 -2.34 -8.07
C ALA A 79 10.99 -2.51 -9.02
N PRO A 80 11.18 -3.15 -10.19
CA PRO A 80 10.08 -3.38 -11.14
C PRO A 80 9.02 -4.32 -10.57
N ILE A 81 7.81 -4.26 -11.14
CA ILE A 81 6.73 -5.20 -10.86
C ILE A 81 6.69 -6.20 -12.01
N VAL A 82 6.93 -7.47 -11.71
CA VAL A 82 6.89 -8.56 -12.69
C VAL A 82 5.45 -9.00 -12.89
N ASP A 83 4.98 -9.07 -14.13
CA ASP A 83 3.62 -9.52 -14.43
C ASP A 83 3.54 -11.05 -14.53
N ASP A 84 4.56 -11.69 -15.15
CA ASP A 84 4.69 -13.15 -15.25
C ASP A 84 5.99 -13.62 -14.58
N PRO A 85 5.92 -14.41 -13.48
CA PRO A 85 7.11 -14.84 -12.75
C PRO A 85 8.03 -15.76 -13.57
N LYS A 86 7.56 -16.29 -14.71
CA LYS A 86 8.37 -17.11 -15.63
C LYS A 86 9.09 -16.27 -16.68
N LYS A 87 8.75 -14.98 -16.81
CA LYS A 87 9.30 -14.06 -17.80
C LYS A 87 9.72 -12.77 -17.10
N LEU A 88 10.95 -12.74 -16.60
CA LEU A 88 11.46 -11.53 -15.94
C LEU A 88 11.52 -10.33 -16.88
N ASN A 89 11.50 -10.49 -18.20
CA ASN A 89 11.38 -9.38 -19.14
C ASN A 89 9.94 -8.85 -19.32
N ASP A 90 8.95 -9.50 -18.71
CA ASP A 90 7.55 -9.05 -18.69
C ASP A 90 7.27 -8.29 -17.38
N TYR A 91 7.51 -6.98 -17.44
CA TYR A 91 7.43 -6.12 -16.28
C TYR A 91 6.99 -4.71 -16.60
N ARG A 92 6.57 -4.05 -15.52
CA ARG A 92 6.24 -2.65 -15.47
C ARG A 92 7.11 -1.94 -14.44
N LEU A 93 7.57 -0.75 -14.80
CA LEU A 93 8.39 0.10 -13.92
C LEU A 93 7.55 0.94 -12.96
N ASN A 94 6.25 1.04 -13.22
CA ASN A 94 5.33 1.82 -12.41
C ASN A 94 3.94 1.18 -12.33
N PHE A 95 3.17 1.58 -11.32
CA PHE A 95 1.76 1.27 -11.16
C PHE A 95 0.93 2.55 -11.28
N SER A 96 -0.03 2.60 -12.21
CA SER A 96 -0.94 3.74 -12.32
C SER A 96 -2.23 3.46 -11.55
N THR A 97 -2.62 4.37 -10.66
CA THR A 97 -3.97 4.39 -10.11
C THR A 97 -4.96 4.86 -11.16
N PHE A 98 -6.23 4.61 -10.90
CA PHE A 98 -7.31 5.12 -11.73
C PHE A 98 -8.52 5.44 -10.87
N ASN A 99 -9.06 6.64 -11.04
CA ASN A 99 -10.34 7.05 -10.49
C ASN A 99 -11.33 7.41 -11.61
N GLY A 100 -12.62 7.29 -11.33
CA GLY A 100 -13.67 7.60 -12.29
C GLY A 100 -15.01 7.74 -11.61
N GLY A 101 -15.83 8.71 -12.03
CA GLY A 101 -17.19 8.90 -11.50
C GLY A 101 -17.27 9.28 -10.01
N GLY A 102 -16.14 9.59 -9.38
CA GLY A 102 -16.02 9.84 -7.94
C GLY A 102 -15.55 8.64 -7.12
N GLU A 103 -15.22 7.52 -7.76
CA GLU A 103 -14.76 6.29 -7.11
C GLU A 103 -13.31 5.95 -7.51
N ILE A 104 -12.62 5.21 -6.64
CA ILE A 104 -11.36 4.57 -6.96
C ILE A 104 -11.64 3.25 -7.69
N LEU A 105 -11.06 3.12 -8.87
CA LEU A 105 -11.22 1.95 -9.74
C LEU A 105 -9.96 1.10 -9.79
N THR A 106 -8.80 1.68 -9.56
CA THR A 106 -7.52 0.97 -9.49
C THR A 106 -6.62 1.67 -8.49
N ASP A 107 -6.09 0.91 -7.54
CA ASP A 107 -5.13 1.42 -6.56
C ASP A 107 -4.27 0.28 -6.02
N ALA A 108 -3.25 0.62 -5.24
CA ALA A 108 -2.34 -0.33 -4.64
C ALA A 108 -1.97 0.07 -3.21
N VAL A 109 -1.60 -0.92 -2.39
CA VAL A 109 -1.08 -0.71 -1.05
C VAL A 109 0.19 -1.54 -0.83
N VAL A 110 1.18 -0.92 -0.20
CA VAL A 110 2.37 -1.60 0.33
C VAL A 110 2.07 -2.07 1.75
N ALA A 111 2.34 -3.35 2.01
CA ALA A 111 2.21 -3.95 3.34
C ALA A 111 3.53 -4.59 3.77
N VAL A 112 4.08 -4.12 4.89
CA VAL A 112 5.24 -4.76 5.54
C VAL A 112 4.74 -5.65 6.68
N LYS A 113 5.09 -6.95 6.63
CA LYS A 113 4.68 -7.98 7.60
C LYS A 113 5.90 -8.79 8.01
N GLY A 114 6.41 -8.53 9.22
CA GLY A 114 7.63 -9.16 9.71
C GLY A 114 8.80 -8.92 8.75
N ALA A 115 9.38 -9.99 8.21
CA ALA A 115 10.48 -9.92 7.25
C ALA A 115 10.03 -9.73 5.79
N ASN A 116 8.73 -9.82 5.51
CA ASN A 116 8.18 -9.77 4.17
C ASN A 116 7.64 -8.37 3.85
N THR A 117 7.80 -7.95 2.61
CA THR A 117 7.19 -6.73 2.08
C THR A 117 6.39 -7.08 0.84
N TYR A 118 5.16 -6.60 0.78
CA TYR A 118 4.21 -6.92 -0.25
C TYR A 118 3.70 -5.65 -0.94
N LEU A 119 3.41 -5.77 -2.22
CA LEU A 119 2.58 -4.84 -2.97
C LEU A 119 1.28 -5.56 -3.30
N VAL A 120 0.14 -5.02 -2.86
CA VAL A 120 -1.17 -5.51 -3.25
C VAL A 120 -1.77 -4.48 -4.19
N THR A 121 -2.21 -4.92 -5.35
CA THR A 121 -2.94 -4.10 -6.32
C THR A 121 -4.38 -4.56 -6.37
N ALA A 122 -5.31 -3.65 -6.64
CA ALA A 122 -6.71 -3.96 -6.79
C ALA A 122 -7.29 -3.18 -7.98
N HIS A 123 -8.22 -3.82 -8.69
CA HIS A 123 -8.89 -3.28 -9.85
C HIS A 123 -10.37 -3.65 -9.82
N LYS A 124 -11.25 -2.65 -10.00
CA LYS A 124 -12.69 -2.81 -10.14
C LYS A 124 -13.05 -2.88 -11.63
N ASP A 125 -13.79 -3.91 -12.02
CA ASP A 125 -14.24 -4.12 -13.40
C ASP A 125 -15.40 -3.16 -13.77
N ALA A 126 -15.05 -1.94 -14.19
CA ALA A 126 -16.03 -0.89 -14.45
C ALA A 126 -16.64 -0.92 -15.87
N VAL A 127 -16.72 -2.08 -16.53
CA VAL A 127 -17.28 -2.24 -17.90
C VAL A 127 -18.70 -1.66 -18.03
N HIS A 128 -19.51 -1.73 -16.97
CA HIS A 128 -20.89 -1.20 -16.96
C HIS A 128 -21.02 0.22 -16.39
N GLY A 129 -19.90 0.90 -16.13
CA GLY A 129 -19.84 2.26 -15.60
C GLY A 129 -19.20 2.35 -14.22
N TYR A 130 -18.55 3.48 -13.93
CA TYR A 130 -17.70 3.66 -12.75
C TYR A 130 -18.45 3.50 -11.43
N ASN A 131 -19.69 4.00 -11.35
CA ASN A 131 -20.48 4.04 -10.11
C ASN A 131 -21.44 2.85 -9.99
N ARG A 132 -21.22 1.79 -10.78
CA ARG A 132 -22.00 0.54 -10.69
C ARG A 132 -21.27 -0.45 -9.79
N PRO A 133 -22.00 -1.31 -9.06
CA PRO A 133 -21.39 -2.49 -8.47
C PRO A 133 -20.64 -3.29 -9.55
N ALA A 134 -19.47 -3.82 -9.19
CA ALA A 134 -18.67 -4.67 -10.06
C ALA A 134 -17.78 -5.58 -9.21
N ALA A 135 -17.26 -6.63 -9.84
CA ALA A 135 -16.23 -7.45 -9.21
C ALA A 135 -14.94 -6.65 -9.02
N VAL A 136 -14.20 -6.98 -7.95
CA VAL A 136 -12.88 -6.41 -7.67
C VAL A 136 -11.85 -7.54 -7.67
N THR A 137 -10.84 -7.42 -8.51
CA THR A 137 -9.72 -8.37 -8.55
C THR A 137 -8.52 -7.80 -7.82
N THR A 138 -7.77 -8.65 -7.12
CA THR A 138 -6.51 -8.27 -6.48
C THR A 138 -5.35 -9.10 -7.01
N ARG A 139 -4.15 -8.50 -7.05
CA ARG A 139 -2.89 -9.21 -7.25
C ARG A 139 -1.92 -8.84 -6.15
N THR A 140 -1.31 -9.86 -5.55
CA THR A 140 -0.32 -9.70 -4.49
C THR A 140 1.05 -10.05 -5.05
N TYR A 141 2.00 -9.16 -4.81
CA TYR A 141 3.39 -9.32 -5.14
C TYR A 141 4.22 -9.28 -3.87
N ARG A 142 5.30 -10.05 -3.83
CA ARG A 142 6.31 -10.01 -2.76
C ARG A 142 7.58 -9.36 -3.28
N LEU A 143 8.07 -8.37 -2.55
CA LEU A 143 9.40 -7.81 -2.79
C LEU A 143 10.44 -8.91 -2.60
N THR A 144 11.25 -9.13 -3.62
CA THR A 144 12.26 -10.18 -3.69
C THR A 144 13.61 -9.55 -3.99
N GLU A 145 14.63 -9.98 -3.25
CA GLU A 145 16.03 -9.72 -3.56
C GLU A 145 16.51 -10.82 -4.49
N GLY A 146 16.81 -10.47 -5.75
CA GLY A 146 17.25 -11.43 -6.76
C GLY A 146 18.75 -11.71 -6.70
N ASP A 147 19.16 -12.75 -7.42
CA ASP A 147 20.56 -13.15 -7.64
C ASP A 147 21.09 -12.63 -8.99
N GLU A 148 22.24 -13.14 -9.43
CA GLU A 148 22.93 -12.67 -10.65
C GLU A 148 22.11 -12.81 -11.95
N ALA A 149 21.16 -13.74 -12.01
CA ALA A 149 20.33 -13.96 -13.19
C ALA A 149 19.03 -13.14 -13.16
N GLN A 150 18.79 -12.40 -12.08
CA GLN A 150 17.56 -11.64 -11.83
C GLN A 150 17.89 -10.17 -11.55
N TRP A 151 16.87 -9.32 -11.46
CA TRP A 151 17.10 -7.98 -10.93
C TRP A 151 17.40 -8.03 -9.45
N ARG A 152 18.24 -7.10 -9.01
CA ARG A 152 18.63 -7.00 -7.61
C ARG A 152 17.44 -6.89 -6.66
N TRP A 153 16.41 -6.13 -7.05
CA TRP A 153 15.16 -5.99 -6.32
C TRP A 153 13.98 -5.96 -7.29
N TYR A 154 12.89 -6.65 -6.95
CA TYR A 154 11.67 -6.66 -7.76
C TYR A 154 10.46 -7.20 -7.00
N PHE A 155 9.26 -6.82 -7.44
CA PHE A 155 8.01 -7.38 -6.95
C PHE A 155 7.61 -8.59 -7.79
N ALA A 156 7.67 -9.78 -7.20
CA ALA A 156 7.29 -11.04 -7.81
C ALA A 156 5.83 -11.39 -7.47
N PRO A 157 4.98 -11.76 -8.43
CA PRO A 157 3.59 -12.12 -8.15
C PRO A 157 3.53 -13.43 -7.37
N ILE A 158 2.69 -13.48 -6.33
CA ILE A 158 2.54 -14.65 -5.45
C ILE A 158 1.09 -15.11 -5.27
N ALA A 159 0.11 -14.24 -5.51
CA ALA A 159 -1.30 -14.58 -5.38
C ALA A 159 -2.18 -13.67 -6.24
N GLN A 160 -3.36 -14.19 -6.57
CA GLN A 160 -4.45 -13.41 -7.16
C GLN A 160 -5.72 -13.71 -6.38
N GLY A 161 -6.57 -12.71 -6.23
CA GLY A 161 -7.85 -12.80 -5.56
C GLY A 161 -8.95 -12.15 -6.39
N ALA A 162 -10.20 -12.53 -6.09
CA ALA A 162 -11.36 -11.89 -6.67
C ALA A 162 -12.47 -11.81 -5.62
N TYR A 163 -13.14 -10.67 -5.61
CA TYR A 163 -14.31 -10.39 -4.80
C TYR A 163 -15.49 -10.24 -5.74
N SER A 164 -16.56 -10.99 -5.48
CA SER A 164 -17.76 -10.97 -6.31
C SER A 164 -18.41 -9.58 -6.30
N GLU A 165 -19.18 -9.29 -7.35
CA GLU A 165 -19.98 -8.07 -7.41
C GLU A 165 -20.92 -8.00 -6.21
N GLN A 166 -20.72 -6.96 -5.39
CA GLN A 166 -21.53 -6.67 -4.22
C GLN A 166 -21.76 -5.17 -4.16
N GLN A 167 -22.95 -4.77 -3.71
CA GLN A 167 -23.25 -3.37 -3.52
C GLN A 167 -22.31 -2.77 -2.47
N ASN A 168 -21.74 -1.60 -2.77
CA ASN A 168 -20.80 -0.87 -1.91
C ASN A 168 -19.48 -1.61 -1.60
N TYR A 169 -19.11 -2.64 -2.38
CA TYR A 169 -17.78 -3.25 -2.26
C TYR A 169 -16.78 -2.45 -3.09
N THR A 170 -15.68 -2.01 -2.46
CA THR A 170 -14.76 -1.02 -3.05
C THR A 170 -13.33 -1.56 -3.19
N VAL A 171 -12.53 -0.88 -3.99
CA VAL A 171 -11.10 -1.19 -4.21
C VAL A 171 -10.33 -1.10 -2.90
N GLU A 172 -10.55 -0.03 -2.12
CA GLU A 172 -9.91 0.22 -0.83
C GLU A 172 -10.23 -0.88 0.17
N ARG A 173 -11.47 -1.38 0.18
CA ARG A 173 -11.85 -2.51 1.03
C ARG A 173 -11.15 -3.79 0.61
N ALA A 174 -11.09 -4.09 -0.69
CA ALA A 174 -10.38 -5.26 -1.20
C ALA A 174 -8.89 -5.22 -0.84
N LEU A 175 -8.25 -4.05 -0.97
CA LEU A 175 -6.86 -3.82 -0.57
C LEU A 175 -6.65 -4.06 0.92
N ALA A 176 -7.50 -3.48 1.78
CA ALA A 176 -7.41 -3.62 3.22
C ALA A 176 -7.61 -5.07 3.69
N GLU A 177 -8.62 -5.77 3.16
CA GLU A 177 -8.90 -7.17 3.47
C GLU A 177 -7.75 -8.08 2.99
N THR A 178 -7.26 -7.89 1.77
CA THR A 178 -6.13 -8.66 1.22
C THR A 178 -4.86 -8.41 2.03
N ALA A 179 -4.51 -7.15 2.31
CA ALA A 179 -3.30 -6.80 3.07
C ALA A 179 -3.34 -7.29 4.52
N LYS A 180 -4.53 -7.36 5.13
CA LYS A 180 -4.73 -7.90 6.49
C LYS A 180 -4.48 -9.40 6.55
N ALA A 181 -4.78 -10.14 5.48
CA ALA A 181 -4.60 -11.59 5.40
C ALA A 181 -3.14 -12.03 5.14
N LEU A 182 -2.21 -11.09 4.93
CA LEU A 182 -0.79 -11.39 4.69
C LEU A 182 -0.03 -11.69 5.99
N HIS A 183 0.99 -12.54 5.87
CA HIS A 183 1.85 -13.01 6.97
C HIS A 183 3.33 -12.76 6.71
#